data_AF-A0A831REK1-F1
#
_entry.id   AF-A0A831REK1-F1
#
_cell.length_a   1.000
_cell.length_b   1.000
_cell.length_c   1.000
_cell.angle_alpha   90.00
_cell.angle_beta   90.00
_cell.angle_gamma   90.00
#
_symmetry.space_group_name_H-M   'P 1'
#
loop_
_entity.id
_entity.type
_entity.pdbx_description
1 polymer ?
#
loop_
_entity_poly.entity_id
_entity_poly.type
_entity_poly.pdbx_seq_one_letter_code
_entity_poly.pdbx_strand_id
1 'polypeptide(L)'
;LVLGGGCALNSSCNGRLLSRTPFKALHVPSAPADDGTALGAAWLAWRLDHPDAALPEGPLSPYLGSAIDQDRLDRVIRHGGLTVSRHPDDLETVVAAELARGRIVAWMQGRAEFGPRALGNRSILADPRDPHMKRRLNAEVKFREAFRPFAPAILDEHGPAWFEDYQTAPYMERALRFRPEQRRQVPAVVHADGTGRVQSVRLDGNPRFHHLLTEFHRLTGVPVLLNTSLNRMGRPMAHSVEDALALFLTSGLDLLVIDDWLLRKSG
;
A
#
# COMPACT_ATOMS: atom_id res chain seq x y z
N LEU A 1 19.59 -11.51 -9.22
CA LEU A 1 19.40 -12.15 -7.91
C LEU A 1 17.91 -12.28 -7.64
N VAL A 2 17.44 -13.48 -7.32
CA VAL A 2 16.06 -13.72 -6.87
C VAL A 2 16.14 -14.19 -5.42
N LEU A 3 15.37 -13.59 -4.51
CA LEU A 3 15.32 -13.99 -3.11
C LEU A 3 13.92 -14.46 -2.72
N GLY A 4 13.89 -15.62 -2.06
CA GLY A 4 12.75 -16.14 -1.30
C GLY A 4 13.18 -16.48 0.14
N GLY A 5 12.24 -17.01 0.92
CA GLY A 5 12.37 -17.24 2.35
C GLY A 5 12.08 -16.00 3.20
N GLY A 6 11.72 -16.21 4.48
CA GLY A 6 11.33 -15.12 5.39
C GLY A 6 12.39 -14.03 5.58
N CYS A 7 13.68 -14.35 5.42
CA CYS A 7 14.76 -13.36 5.47
C CYS A 7 14.67 -12.32 4.35
N ALA A 8 14.06 -12.65 3.22
CA ALA A 8 13.86 -11.72 2.12
C ALA A 8 12.82 -10.61 2.43
N LEU A 9 12.09 -10.69 3.55
CA LEU A 9 11.27 -9.57 4.05
C LEU A 9 12.09 -8.42 4.65
N ASN A 10 13.41 -8.59 4.78
CA ASN A 10 14.31 -7.56 5.30
C ASN A 10 14.56 -6.45 4.26
N SER A 11 13.61 -5.51 4.18
CA SER A 11 13.68 -4.37 3.25
C SER A 11 14.94 -3.51 3.38
N SER A 12 15.53 -3.42 4.57
CA SER A 12 16.78 -2.68 4.80
C SER A 12 17.98 -3.35 4.14
N CYS A 13 18.05 -4.69 4.24
CA CYS A 13 19.03 -5.48 3.51
C CYS A 13 18.83 -5.35 2.00
N ASN A 14 17.59 -5.58 1.53
CA ASN A 14 17.25 -5.59 0.11
C ASN A 14 17.61 -4.29 -0.61
N GLY A 15 17.36 -3.13 0.02
CA GLY A 15 17.68 -1.82 -0.55
C GLY A 15 19.18 -1.58 -0.78
N ARG A 16 20.05 -2.33 -0.10
CA ARG A 16 21.52 -2.17 -0.16
C ARG A 16 22.22 -3.27 -0.97
N LEU A 17 21.51 -4.31 -1.42
CA LEU A 17 22.12 -5.45 -2.07
C LEU A 17 22.82 -5.07 -3.38
N LEU A 18 22.16 -4.28 -4.24
CA LEU A 18 22.71 -3.94 -5.54
C LEU A 18 23.95 -3.03 -5.47
N SER A 19 24.11 -2.25 -4.39
CA SER A 19 25.32 -1.43 -4.18
C SER A 19 26.47 -2.17 -3.49
N ARG A 20 26.21 -3.35 -2.93
CA ARG A 20 27.20 -4.13 -2.16
C ARG A 20 27.55 -5.47 -2.78
N THR A 21 27.00 -5.78 -3.95
CA THR A 21 27.18 -7.06 -4.64
C THR A 21 27.37 -6.82 -6.14
N PRO A 22 27.89 -7.79 -6.91
CA PRO A 22 28.01 -7.66 -8.36
C PRO A 22 26.67 -7.75 -9.11
N PHE A 23 25.56 -8.09 -8.42
CA PHE A 23 24.25 -8.22 -9.05
C PHE A 23 23.73 -6.88 -9.55
N LYS A 24 23.09 -6.89 -10.72
CA LYS A 24 22.52 -5.69 -11.37
C LYS A 24 21.00 -5.58 -11.21
N ALA A 25 20.34 -6.68 -10.85
CA ALA A 25 18.90 -6.74 -10.62
C ALA A 25 18.59 -7.64 -9.43
N LEU A 26 17.59 -7.21 -8.66
CA LEU A 26 17.02 -7.93 -7.52
C LEU A 26 15.53 -8.11 -7.79
N HIS A 27 15.04 -9.33 -7.62
CA HIS A 27 13.61 -9.63 -7.55
C HIS A 27 13.30 -10.30 -6.21
N VAL A 28 12.31 -9.77 -5.51
CA VAL A 28 11.72 -10.36 -4.30
C VAL A 28 10.21 -10.32 -4.51
N PRO A 29 9.49 -11.47 -4.45
CA PRO A 29 8.04 -11.49 -4.66
C PRO A 29 7.31 -10.83 -3.49
N SER A 30 6.01 -10.54 -3.65
CA SER A 30 5.19 -9.89 -2.62
C SER A 30 5.02 -10.73 -1.34
N ALA A 31 5.06 -12.05 -1.48
CA ALA A 31 5.00 -13.04 -0.42
C ALA A 31 6.24 -13.96 -0.50
N PRO A 32 7.43 -13.50 -0.09
CA PRO A 32 8.65 -14.28 -0.24
C PRO A 32 8.82 -15.31 0.89
N ALA A 33 8.06 -15.24 1.97
CA ALA A 33 8.19 -16.15 3.11
C ALA A 33 7.40 -17.44 2.86
N ASP A 34 7.14 -18.19 3.94
CA ASP A 34 6.42 -19.45 3.88
C ASP A 34 5.01 -19.30 3.28
N ASP A 35 4.42 -18.10 3.38
CA ASP A 35 3.16 -17.74 2.73
C ASP A 35 3.21 -17.95 1.20
N GLY A 36 4.32 -17.62 0.55
CA GLY A 36 4.48 -17.82 -0.90
C GLY A 36 4.74 -19.25 -1.35
N THR A 37 5.01 -20.19 -0.45
CA THR A 37 5.42 -21.55 -0.83
C THR A 37 4.32 -22.32 -1.55
N ALA A 38 3.04 -22.09 -1.19
CA ALA A 38 1.90 -22.71 -1.87
C ALA A 38 1.85 -22.31 -3.36
N LEU A 39 2.12 -21.03 -3.67
CA LEU A 39 2.20 -20.54 -5.05
C LEU A 39 3.37 -21.18 -5.79
N GLY A 40 4.55 -21.23 -5.16
CA GLY A 40 5.73 -21.87 -5.73
C GLY A 40 5.52 -23.36 -6.02
N ALA A 41 4.87 -24.08 -5.11
CA ALA A 41 4.55 -25.51 -5.26
C ALA A 41 3.55 -25.74 -6.40
N ALA A 42 2.50 -24.91 -6.51
CA ALA A 42 1.53 -24.99 -7.60
C ALA A 42 2.19 -24.71 -8.96
N TRP A 43 3.04 -23.69 -9.04
CA TRP A 43 3.81 -23.39 -10.25
C TRP A 43 4.78 -24.49 -10.64
N LEU A 44 5.48 -25.08 -9.66
CA LEU A 44 6.37 -26.21 -9.91
C LEU A 44 5.60 -27.42 -10.46
N ALA A 45 4.49 -27.80 -9.81
CA ALA A 45 3.65 -28.91 -10.24
C ALA A 45 3.11 -28.68 -11.66
N TRP A 46 2.55 -27.50 -11.92
CA TRP A 46 2.05 -27.15 -13.25
C TRP A 46 3.14 -27.21 -14.32
N ARG A 47 4.36 -26.73 -14.01
CA ARG A 47 5.49 -26.76 -14.94
C ARG A 47 5.98 -28.18 -15.24
N LEU A 48 5.94 -29.07 -14.26
CA LEU A 48 6.28 -30.48 -14.44
C LEU A 48 5.24 -31.20 -15.32
N ASP A 49 3.96 -30.87 -15.16
CA ASP A 49 2.88 -31.44 -15.98
C ASP A 49 2.82 -30.84 -17.40
N HIS A 50 3.35 -29.63 -17.59
CA HIS A 50 3.31 -28.88 -18.86
C HIS A 50 4.71 -28.37 -19.28
N PRO A 51 5.66 -29.27 -19.62
CA PRO A 51 7.06 -28.90 -19.88
C PRO A 51 7.22 -28.00 -21.12
N ASP A 52 6.31 -28.07 -22.07
CA ASP A 52 6.34 -27.30 -23.32
C ASP A 52 5.47 -26.05 -23.28
N ALA A 53 4.66 -25.86 -22.23
CA ALA A 53 3.84 -24.67 -22.11
C ALA A 53 4.69 -23.42 -21.90
N ALA A 54 4.32 -22.34 -22.57
CA ALA A 54 4.94 -21.04 -22.35
C ALA A 54 4.66 -20.57 -20.91
N LEU A 55 5.68 -20.01 -20.25
CA LEU A 55 5.48 -19.35 -18.97
C LEU A 55 4.67 -18.06 -19.18
N PRO A 56 3.76 -17.71 -18.27
CA PRO A 56 3.09 -16.41 -18.29
C PRO A 56 4.13 -15.28 -18.33
N GLU A 57 3.94 -14.32 -19.23
CA GLU A 57 4.78 -13.14 -19.30
C GLU A 57 4.36 -12.10 -18.27
N GLY A 58 5.34 -11.35 -17.74
CA GLY A 58 5.12 -10.23 -16.85
C GLY A 58 5.16 -10.57 -15.35
N PRO A 59 5.15 -9.53 -14.49
CA PRO A 59 5.16 -9.71 -13.05
C PRO A 59 3.83 -10.30 -12.57
N LEU A 60 3.90 -11.24 -11.62
CA LEU A 60 2.72 -11.68 -10.88
C LEU A 60 2.06 -10.49 -10.18
N SER A 61 0.78 -10.29 -10.46
CA SER A 61 -0.04 -9.36 -9.71
C SER A 61 -0.11 -9.80 -8.24
N PRO A 62 0.11 -8.89 -7.27
CA PRO A 62 -0.07 -9.23 -5.87
C PRO A 62 -1.55 -9.34 -5.49
N TYR A 63 -2.48 -8.92 -6.35
CA TYR A 63 -3.91 -8.80 -6.03
C TYR A 63 -4.67 -10.13 -6.22
N LEU A 64 -4.18 -11.19 -5.57
CA LEU A 64 -4.72 -12.56 -5.67
C LEU A 64 -5.72 -12.89 -4.56
N GLY A 65 -5.82 -12.05 -3.53
CA GLY A 65 -6.63 -12.28 -2.33
C GLY A 65 -8.14 -12.08 -2.53
N SER A 66 -8.86 -11.93 -1.41
CA SER A 66 -10.33 -11.82 -1.39
C SER A 66 -10.85 -10.66 -2.26
N ALA A 67 -11.93 -10.93 -3.00
CA ALA A 67 -12.73 -9.88 -3.63
C ALA A 67 -13.68 -9.24 -2.60
N ILE A 68 -14.12 -8.01 -2.88
CA ILE A 68 -15.16 -7.34 -2.10
C ILE A 68 -16.49 -8.02 -2.38
N ASP A 69 -17.19 -8.45 -1.33
CA ASP A 69 -18.53 -8.99 -1.42
C ASP A 69 -19.53 -7.84 -1.59
N GLN A 70 -20.09 -7.73 -2.79
CA GLN A 70 -21.01 -6.65 -3.16
C GLN A 70 -22.34 -6.72 -2.41
N ASP A 71 -22.85 -7.92 -2.09
CA ASP A 71 -24.08 -8.07 -1.32
C ASP A 71 -23.89 -7.56 0.12
N ARG A 72 -22.70 -7.77 0.68
CA ARG A 72 -22.31 -7.27 2.00
C ARG A 72 -22.19 -5.74 1.98
N LEU A 73 -21.53 -5.19 0.96
CA LEU A 73 -21.38 -3.75 0.77
C LEU A 73 -22.75 -3.07 0.64
N ASP A 74 -23.63 -3.61 -0.20
CA ASP A 74 -24.99 -3.10 -0.40
C ASP A 74 -25.81 -3.06 0.90
N ARG A 75 -25.70 -4.11 1.74
CA ARG A 75 -26.36 -4.11 3.05
C ARG A 75 -25.82 -3.01 3.96
N VAL A 76 -24.50 -2.78 3.99
CA VAL A 76 -23.90 -1.70 4.77
C VAL A 76 -24.36 -0.33 4.28
N ILE A 77 -24.42 -0.13 2.97
CA ILE A 77 -24.88 1.13 2.37
C ILE A 77 -26.35 1.41 2.73
N ARG A 78 -27.22 0.39 2.65
CA ARG A 78 -28.67 0.54 2.90
C ARG A 78 -29.02 0.65 4.38
N HIS A 79 -28.29 -0.03 5.26
CA HIS A 79 -28.70 -0.23 6.65
C HIS A 79 -27.66 0.20 7.70
N GLY A 80 -26.48 0.67 7.28
CA GLY A 80 -25.36 0.95 8.19
C GLY A 80 -25.48 2.24 9.00
N GLY A 81 -26.47 3.11 8.73
CA GLY A 81 -26.65 4.36 9.46
C GLY A 81 -25.53 5.39 9.27
N LEU A 82 -24.73 5.24 8.21
CA LEU A 82 -23.61 6.11 7.85
C LEU A 82 -24.01 7.15 6.81
N THR A 83 -23.26 8.24 6.74
CA THR A 83 -23.34 9.16 5.61
C THR A 83 -22.57 8.54 4.44
N VAL A 84 -23.25 8.27 3.34
CA VAL A 84 -22.71 7.54 2.18
C VAL A 84 -22.87 8.38 0.92
N SER A 85 -21.82 8.47 0.10
CA SER A 85 -21.88 9.02 -1.26
C SER A 85 -21.19 8.09 -2.25
N ARG A 86 -21.63 8.12 -3.51
CA ARG A 86 -21.04 7.34 -4.61
C ARG A 86 -20.34 8.28 -5.59
N HIS A 87 -19.15 7.89 -6.01
CA HIS A 87 -18.25 8.67 -6.87
C HIS A 87 -17.68 7.79 -7.99
N PRO A 88 -18.48 7.38 -8.99
CA PRO A 88 -18.00 6.46 -10.03
C PRO A 88 -16.94 7.08 -10.94
N ASP A 89 -16.99 8.41 -11.15
CA ASP A 89 -16.18 9.10 -12.16
C ASP A 89 -15.08 9.99 -11.55
N ASP A 90 -15.16 10.30 -10.25
CA ASP A 90 -14.30 11.32 -9.62
C ASP A 90 -13.74 10.94 -8.24
N LEU A 91 -13.87 9.67 -7.82
CA LEU A 91 -13.49 9.22 -6.48
C LEU A 91 -12.06 9.61 -6.11
N GLU A 92 -11.10 9.35 -7.02
CA GLU A 92 -9.68 9.61 -6.80
C GLU A 92 -9.42 11.09 -6.55
N THR A 93 -10.11 11.96 -7.29
CA THR A 93 -10.05 13.42 -7.10
C THR A 93 -10.61 13.83 -5.75
N VAL A 94 -11.77 13.30 -5.37
CA VAL A 94 -12.43 13.60 -4.08
C VAL A 94 -11.57 13.12 -2.91
N VAL A 95 -11.06 11.89 -2.98
CA VAL A 95 -10.25 11.28 -1.92
C VAL A 95 -8.88 11.96 -1.82
N ALA A 96 -8.26 12.34 -2.95
CA ALA A 96 -7.03 13.14 -2.95
C ALA A 96 -7.23 14.49 -2.24
N ALA A 97 -8.36 15.16 -2.46
CA ALA A 97 -8.68 16.41 -1.78
C ALA A 97 -8.88 16.21 -0.26
N GLU A 98 -9.53 15.12 0.15
CA GLU A 98 -9.68 14.79 1.58
C GLU A 98 -8.34 14.45 2.25
N LEU A 99 -7.49 13.67 1.57
CA LEU A 99 -6.12 13.39 2.01
C LEU A 99 -5.34 14.70 2.17
N ALA A 100 -5.39 15.60 1.17
CA ALA A 100 -4.70 16.90 1.21
C ALA A 100 -5.20 17.84 2.32
N ARG A 101 -6.45 17.65 2.81
CA ARG A 101 -7.00 18.30 4.00
C ARG A 101 -6.57 17.63 5.31
N GLY A 102 -5.70 16.62 5.24
CA GLY A 102 -5.18 15.88 6.37
C GLY A 102 -6.14 14.84 6.90
N ARG A 103 -7.12 14.33 6.14
CA ARG A 103 -7.96 13.19 6.57
C ARG A 103 -7.20 11.86 6.47
N ILE A 104 -7.48 10.93 7.37
CA ILE A 104 -6.98 9.55 7.33
C ILE A 104 -8.03 8.66 6.68
N VAL A 105 -7.67 8.04 5.56
CA VAL A 105 -8.60 7.29 4.73
C VAL A 105 -8.32 5.78 4.82
N ALA A 106 -9.32 5.01 5.22
CA ALA A 106 -9.35 3.57 4.94
C ALA A 106 -9.73 3.36 3.47
N TRP A 107 -8.86 2.69 2.72
CA TRP A 107 -8.96 2.51 1.28
C TRP A 107 -9.00 1.02 0.95
N MET A 108 -10.17 0.56 0.52
CA MET A 108 -10.46 -0.83 0.16
C MET A 108 -10.91 -0.90 -1.30
N GLN A 109 -10.08 -1.49 -2.17
CA GLN A 109 -10.34 -1.56 -3.61
C GLN A 109 -10.14 -2.97 -4.14
N GLY A 110 -11.02 -3.44 -5.01
CA GLY A 110 -10.87 -4.69 -5.76
C GLY A 110 -10.39 -5.88 -4.91
N ARG A 111 -9.53 -6.73 -5.51
CA ARG A 111 -8.94 -7.89 -4.83
C ARG A 111 -7.85 -7.49 -3.84
N ALA A 112 -7.84 -8.10 -2.67
CA ALA A 112 -6.80 -7.88 -1.67
C ALA A 112 -5.41 -8.33 -2.16
N GLU A 113 -4.39 -7.66 -1.66
CA GLU A 113 -2.98 -8.02 -1.81
C GLU A 113 -2.68 -9.37 -1.15
N PHE A 114 -1.75 -10.12 -1.73
CA PHE A 114 -1.16 -11.32 -1.18
C PHE A 114 0.25 -11.04 -0.67
N GLY A 115 0.47 -11.35 0.61
CA GLY A 115 1.69 -11.07 1.35
C GLY A 115 1.46 -10.12 2.54
N PRO A 116 2.52 -9.77 3.28
CA PRO A 116 2.40 -9.07 4.56
C PRO A 116 2.28 -7.54 4.44
N ARG A 117 2.13 -7.00 3.22
CA ARG A 117 2.16 -5.56 2.93
C ARG A 117 0.87 -5.15 2.25
N ALA A 118 0.32 -4.00 2.66
CA ALA A 118 -0.71 -3.33 1.88
C ALA A 118 -0.04 -2.51 0.78
N LEU A 119 -0.54 -2.68 -0.43
CA LEU A 119 -0.01 -2.16 -1.68
C LEU A 119 -1.11 -1.43 -2.47
N GLY A 120 -2.01 -0.73 -1.78
CA GLY A 120 -3.01 0.15 -2.39
C GLY A 120 -4.40 -0.45 -2.56
N ASN A 121 -4.68 -1.68 -2.11
CA ASN A 121 -6.03 -2.29 -2.16
C ASN A 121 -6.64 -2.56 -0.79
N ARG A 122 -5.83 -2.74 0.27
CA ARG A 122 -6.28 -2.82 1.67
C ARG A 122 -5.39 -1.92 2.53
N SER A 123 -5.53 -0.62 2.32
CA SER A 123 -4.60 0.38 2.83
C SER A 123 -5.26 1.40 3.75
N ILE A 124 -4.49 1.97 4.67
CA ILE A 124 -4.78 3.22 5.35
C ILE A 124 -3.85 4.25 4.74
N LEU A 125 -4.44 5.29 4.17
CA LEU A 125 -3.76 6.34 3.44
C LEU A 125 -3.81 7.64 4.25
N ALA A 126 -2.72 8.40 4.18
CA ALA A 126 -2.65 9.71 4.79
C ALA A 126 -1.68 10.63 4.05
N ASP A 127 -1.84 11.93 4.25
CA ASP A 127 -0.91 12.95 3.78
C ASP A 127 0.43 12.86 4.53
N PRO A 128 1.55 12.64 3.82
CA PRO A 128 2.84 12.50 4.46
C PRO A 128 3.52 13.83 4.84
N ARG A 129 2.97 14.97 4.41
CA ARG A 129 3.57 16.31 4.57
C ARG A 129 3.51 16.81 6.01
N ASP A 130 2.49 16.44 6.76
CA ASP A 130 2.33 16.82 8.17
C ASP A 130 3.27 15.99 9.07
N PRO A 131 4.24 16.62 9.78
CA PRO A 131 5.14 15.92 10.70
C PRO A 131 4.40 15.25 11.88
N HIS A 132 3.18 15.66 12.19
CA HIS A 132 2.36 15.09 13.26
C HIS A 132 1.53 13.87 12.80
N MET A 133 1.39 13.63 11.50
CA MET A 133 0.57 12.54 10.95
C MET A 133 0.99 11.17 11.49
N LYS A 134 2.31 10.91 11.58
CA LYS A 134 2.84 9.65 12.14
C LYS A 134 2.35 9.41 13.57
N ARG A 135 2.38 10.44 14.40
CA ARG A 135 1.93 10.36 15.81
C ARG A 135 0.42 10.11 15.87
N ARG A 136 -0.35 10.84 15.05
CA ARG A 136 -1.81 10.72 15.00
C ARG A 136 -2.26 9.33 14.56
N LEU A 137 -1.70 8.81 13.46
CA LEU A 137 -1.95 7.44 13.00
C LEU A 137 -1.60 6.39 14.06
N ASN A 138 -0.44 6.52 14.72
CA ASN A 138 -0.03 5.57 15.75
C ASN A 138 -0.94 5.60 16.99
N ALA A 139 -1.41 6.77 17.41
CA ALA A 139 -2.24 6.95 18.59
C ALA A 139 -3.71 6.58 18.36
N GLU A 140 -4.29 7.02 17.24
CA GLU A 140 -5.74 6.99 17.03
C GLU A 140 -6.20 5.81 16.16
N VAL A 141 -5.30 5.24 15.35
CA VAL A 141 -5.65 4.19 14.37
C VAL A 141 -4.93 2.89 14.64
N LYS A 142 -3.60 2.94 14.80
CA LYS A 142 -2.78 1.74 14.95
C LYS A 142 -2.65 1.25 16.39
N PHE A 143 -2.83 2.14 17.36
CA PHE A 143 -2.64 1.88 18.79
C PHE A 143 -1.29 1.22 19.08
N ARG A 144 -0.21 1.82 18.55
CA ARG A 144 1.16 1.32 18.67
C ARG A 144 2.15 2.46 18.95
N GLU A 145 3.41 2.11 19.19
CA GLU A 145 4.44 3.05 19.60
C GLU A 145 4.69 4.14 18.55
N ALA A 146 4.80 5.40 18.99
CA ALA A 146 4.86 6.57 18.10
C ALA A 146 6.06 6.59 17.13
N PHE A 147 7.13 5.85 17.45
CA PHE A 147 8.33 5.79 16.63
C PHE A 147 8.23 4.83 15.45
N ARG A 148 7.25 3.92 15.42
CA ARG A 148 7.16 2.93 14.34
C ARG A 148 6.94 3.63 12.99
N PRO A 149 7.80 3.34 11.99
CA PRO A 149 7.74 4.02 10.71
C PRO A 149 6.53 3.59 9.87
N PHE A 150 6.21 4.42 8.89
CA PHE A 150 5.26 4.16 7.81
C PHE A 150 5.97 4.21 6.45
N ALA A 151 5.33 3.66 5.43
CA ALA A 151 5.92 3.51 4.11
C ALA A 151 5.47 4.62 3.15
N PRO A 152 6.38 5.19 2.34
CA PRO A 152 6.00 6.01 1.20
C PRO A 152 5.51 5.13 0.04
N ALA A 153 4.32 5.41 -0.47
CA ALA A 153 3.91 5.02 -1.81
C ALA A 153 4.16 6.20 -2.76
N ILE A 154 4.87 5.98 -3.86
CA ILE A 154 5.29 7.03 -4.79
C ILE A 154 4.93 6.65 -6.24
N LEU A 155 4.56 7.64 -7.06
CA LEU A 155 4.51 7.49 -8.51
C LEU A 155 5.91 7.08 -9.03
N ASP A 156 6.01 5.90 -9.65
CA ASP A 156 7.31 5.29 -10.01
C ASP A 156 8.17 6.21 -10.87
N GLU A 157 7.54 6.96 -11.79
CA GLU A 157 8.16 7.95 -12.67
C GLU A 157 8.87 9.11 -11.91
N HIS A 158 8.44 9.40 -10.68
CA HIS A 158 9.06 10.41 -9.82
C HIS A 158 10.16 9.84 -8.91
N GLY A 159 10.25 8.51 -8.78
CA GLY A 159 11.20 7.81 -7.91
C GLY A 159 12.65 8.29 -7.99
N PRO A 160 13.26 8.40 -9.20
CA PRO A 160 14.66 8.85 -9.35
C PRO A 160 14.95 10.26 -8.81
N ALA A 161 13.95 11.14 -8.82
CA ALA A 161 14.04 12.50 -8.28
C ALA A 161 13.85 12.56 -6.76
N TRP A 162 13.36 11.47 -6.15
CA TRP A 162 13.03 11.40 -4.72
C TRP A 162 14.02 10.56 -3.90
N PHE A 163 14.61 9.54 -4.51
CA PHE A 163 15.49 8.59 -3.83
C PHE A 163 16.88 8.52 -4.50
N GLU A 164 17.89 8.26 -3.69
CA GLU A 164 19.24 7.91 -4.13
C GLU A 164 19.25 6.50 -4.71
N ASP A 165 19.94 6.29 -5.83
CA ASP A 165 20.03 4.99 -6.54
C ASP A 165 18.67 4.27 -6.63
N TYR A 166 17.66 5.01 -7.12
CA TYR A 166 16.29 4.52 -7.12
C TYR A 166 16.16 3.16 -7.78
N GLN A 167 15.47 2.27 -7.07
CA GLN A 167 15.16 0.92 -7.51
C GLN A 167 13.65 0.74 -7.40
N THR A 168 12.99 0.38 -8.49
CA THR A 168 11.56 0.05 -8.46
C THR A 168 11.30 -1.04 -7.42
N ALA A 169 10.37 -0.76 -6.52
CA ALA A 169 10.02 -1.59 -5.37
C ALA A 169 8.49 -1.70 -5.24
N PRO A 170 7.82 -2.49 -6.11
CA PRO A 170 6.36 -2.52 -6.17
C PRO A 170 5.71 -3.14 -4.94
N TYR A 171 6.46 -3.85 -4.10
CA TYR A 171 5.92 -4.67 -3.00
C TYR A 171 6.35 -4.20 -1.61
N MET A 172 6.85 -2.95 -1.48
CA MET A 172 7.45 -2.46 -0.23
C MET A 172 8.62 -3.34 0.24
N GLU A 173 9.34 -3.95 -0.69
CA GLU A 173 10.37 -4.94 -0.40
C GLU A 173 11.77 -4.31 -0.26
N ARG A 174 11.89 -2.98 -0.43
CA ARG A 174 13.16 -2.24 -0.31
C ARG A 174 12.99 -0.97 0.52
N ALA A 175 13.95 -0.70 1.41
CA ALA A 175 14.12 0.59 2.04
C ALA A 175 15.20 1.37 1.28
N LEU A 176 14.79 2.48 0.66
CA LEU A 176 15.67 3.34 -0.13
C LEU A 176 15.94 4.63 0.61
N ARG A 177 17.08 5.26 0.33
CA ARG A 177 17.46 6.53 0.96
C ARG A 177 16.83 7.69 0.21
N PHE A 178 16.08 8.53 0.92
CA PHE A 178 15.57 9.77 0.35
C PHE A 178 16.74 10.72 0.05
N ARG A 179 16.67 11.40 -1.09
CA ARG A 179 17.53 12.55 -1.35
C ARG A 179 17.33 13.61 -0.27
N PRO A 180 18.40 14.23 0.28
CA PRO A 180 18.31 15.15 1.42
C PRO A 180 17.25 16.26 1.30
N GLU A 181 17.13 16.84 0.11
CA GLU A 181 16.22 17.94 -0.22
C GLU A 181 14.73 17.57 -0.17
N GLN A 182 14.41 16.28 -0.34
CA GLN A 182 13.03 15.79 -0.38
C GLN A 182 12.50 15.42 1.01
N ARG A 183 13.39 15.12 1.96
CA ARG A 183 13.03 14.59 3.29
C ARG A 183 12.07 15.49 4.06
N ARG A 184 12.23 16.81 3.94
CA ARG A 184 11.40 17.80 4.66
C ARG A 184 9.99 17.92 4.08
N GLN A 185 9.76 17.48 2.85
CA GLN A 185 8.45 17.54 2.21
C GLN A 185 7.52 16.42 2.68
N VAL A 186 8.07 15.29 3.14
CA VAL A 186 7.29 14.09 3.51
C VAL A 186 7.70 13.50 4.87
N PRO A 187 7.81 14.31 5.93
CA PRO A 187 8.40 13.88 7.21
C PRO A 187 7.70 12.67 7.85
N ALA A 188 6.43 12.39 7.54
CA ALA A 188 5.69 11.28 8.15
C ALA A 188 6.15 9.88 7.67
N VAL A 189 6.86 9.80 6.53
CA VAL A 189 7.31 8.54 5.89
C VAL A 189 8.83 8.41 5.80
N VAL A 190 9.57 9.38 6.34
CA VAL A 190 11.05 9.35 6.43
C VAL A 190 11.44 8.71 7.77
N HIS A 191 12.26 7.66 7.72
CA HIS A 191 12.85 7.01 8.88
C HIS A 191 13.96 7.89 9.49
N ALA A 192 14.33 7.61 10.73
CA ALA A 192 15.39 8.34 11.44
C ALA A 192 16.74 8.34 10.71
N ASP A 193 17.04 7.29 9.94
CA ASP A 193 18.28 7.17 9.16
C ASP A 193 18.17 7.79 7.76
N GLY A 194 17.06 8.47 7.44
CA GLY A 194 16.79 9.09 6.14
C GLY A 194 16.28 8.13 5.06
N THR A 195 15.98 6.89 5.39
CA THR A 195 15.37 5.92 4.46
C THR A 195 13.85 5.94 4.51
N GLY A 196 13.20 5.32 3.53
CA GLY A 196 11.77 4.98 3.56
C GLY A 196 11.56 3.63 2.87
N ARG A 197 10.64 2.82 3.36
CA ARG A 197 10.29 1.54 2.73
C ARG A 197 9.33 1.77 1.57
N VAL A 198 9.87 1.88 0.36
CA VAL A 198 9.16 2.42 -0.81
C VAL A 198 8.20 1.42 -1.43
N GLN A 199 6.99 1.87 -1.74
CA GLN A 199 6.14 1.25 -2.76
C GLN A 199 6.18 2.08 -4.04
N SER A 200 6.72 1.52 -5.10
CA SER A 200 6.65 2.10 -6.45
C SER A 200 5.29 1.80 -7.07
N VAL A 201 4.52 2.83 -7.38
CA VAL A 201 3.18 2.72 -7.96
C VAL A 201 3.26 3.05 -9.44
N ARG A 202 2.90 2.09 -10.28
CA ARG A 202 2.84 2.24 -11.74
C ARG A 202 1.41 2.09 -12.23
N LEU A 203 1.11 2.78 -13.33
CA LEU A 203 -0.20 2.71 -13.99
C LEU A 203 -0.57 1.28 -14.40
N ASP A 204 0.39 0.50 -14.92
CA ASP A 204 0.19 -0.88 -15.35
C ASP A 204 0.05 -1.89 -14.20
N GLY A 205 0.43 -1.51 -12.97
CA GLY A 205 0.33 -2.35 -11.78
C GLY A 205 -0.97 -2.15 -10.99
N ASN A 206 -1.30 -0.88 -10.70
CA ASN A 206 -2.54 -0.53 -9.98
C ASN A 206 -3.05 0.83 -10.50
N PRO A 207 -3.88 0.84 -11.56
CA PRO A 207 -4.34 2.07 -12.19
C PRO A 207 -5.09 2.99 -11.22
N ARG A 208 -5.94 2.42 -10.35
CA ARG A 208 -6.77 3.18 -9.42
C ARG A 208 -5.92 3.89 -8.35
N PHE A 209 -4.95 3.17 -7.79
CA PHE A 209 -4.04 3.75 -6.81
C PHE A 209 -3.07 4.75 -7.45
N HIS A 210 -2.60 4.50 -8.68
CA HIS A 210 -1.79 5.44 -9.45
C HIS A 210 -2.54 6.74 -9.72
N HIS A 211 -3.81 6.67 -10.13
CA HIS A 211 -4.64 7.85 -10.36
C HIS A 211 -4.88 8.65 -9.08
N LEU A 212 -5.15 7.99 -7.94
CA LEU A 212 -5.24 8.66 -6.64
C LEU A 212 -3.95 9.42 -6.28
N LEU A 213 -2.77 8.79 -6.45
CA LEU A 213 -1.49 9.47 -6.23
C LEU A 213 -1.29 10.64 -7.20
N THR A 214 -1.73 10.49 -8.45
CA THR A 214 -1.65 11.54 -9.49
C THR A 214 -2.49 12.76 -9.11
N GLU A 215 -3.74 12.56 -8.67
CA GLU A 215 -4.59 13.66 -8.21
C GLU A 215 -4.02 14.32 -6.94
N PHE A 216 -3.50 13.53 -6.00
CA PHE A 216 -2.84 14.07 -4.83
C PHE A 216 -1.59 14.89 -5.21
N HIS A 217 -0.78 14.40 -6.15
CA HIS A 217 0.38 15.10 -6.68
C HIS A 217 -0.03 16.43 -7.32
N ARG A 218 -1.07 16.44 -8.15
CA ARG A 218 -1.61 17.64 -8.80
C ARG A 218 -2.04 18.70 -7.79
N LEU A 219 -2.66 18.28 -6.68
CA LEU A 219 -3.13 19.19 -5.63
C LEU A 219 -2.01 19.73 -4.72
N THR A 220 -0.94 18.95 -4.52
CA THR A 220 0.01 19.20 -3.42
C THR A 220 1.44 19.47 -3.88
N GLY A 221 1.79 19.15 -5.12
CA GLY A 221 3.15 19.11 -5.62
C GLY A 221 3.98 17.92 -5.09
N VAL A 222 3.38 17.01 -4.30
CA VAL A 222 4.06 15.86 -3.69
C VAL A 222 3.53 14.55 -4.30
N PRO A 223 4.35 13.76 -5.01
CA PRO A 223 3.96 12.51 -5.66
C PRO A 223 3.97 11.30 -4.70
N VAL A 224 3.84 11.54 -3.40
CA VAL A 224 3.99 10.54 -2.34
C VAL A 224 2.78 10.56 -1.42
N LEU A 225 2.26 9.37 -1.10
CA LEU A 225 1.31 9.14 -0.02
C LEU A 225 1.91 8.27 1.08
N LEU A 226 1.48 8.47 2.32
CA LEU A 226 1.71 7.49 3.38
C LEU A 226 0.78 6.30 3.15
N ASN A 227 1.35 5.10 3.08
CA ASN A 227 0.59 3.85 2.99
C ASN A 227 0.95 2.91 4.16
N THR A 228 -0.07 2.36 4.81
CA THR A 228 0.06 1.29 5.80
C THR A 228 -1.10 0.30 5.71
N SER A 229 -0.94 -0.91 6.23
CA SER A 229 -1.97 -1.96 6.22
C SER A 229 -3.34 -1.52 6.76
N LEU A 230 -4.43 -1.99 6.18
CA LEU A 230 -5.79 -1.78 6.71
C LEU A 230 -6.06 -2.71 7.90
N ASN A 231 -5.44 -2.41 9.04
CA ASN A 231 -5.57 -3.16 10.28
C ASN A 231 -5.19 -2.33 11.51
N ARG A 232 -5.32 -2.96 12.66
CA ARG A 232 -4.80 -2.53 13.97
C ARG A 232 -3.56 -3.35 14.31
N MET A 233 -2.77 -2.88 15.27
CA MET A 233 -1.74 -3.73 15.85
C MET A 233 -2.35 -5.05 16.38
N GLY A 234 -1.70 -6.18 16.09
CA GLY A 234 -2.13 -7.51 16.52
C GLY A 234 -3.29 -8.12 15.72
N ARG A 235 -3.80 -7.47 14.68
CA ARG A 235 -4.84 -8.01 13.79
C ARG A 235 -4.33 -8.20 12.36
N PRO A 236 -4.83 -9.22 11.63
CA PRO A 236 -4.53 -9.36 10.20
C PRO A 236 -5.10 -8.17 9.41
N MET A 237 -4.70 -8.07 8.14
CA MET A 237 -5.25 -7.09 7.20
C MET A 237 -6.75 -7.35 6.99
N ALA A 238 -7.55 -6.30 6.88
CA ALA A 238 -8.97 -6.43 6.59
C ALA A 238 -9.18 -7.08 5.22
N HIS A 239 -10.05 -8.10 5.17
CA HIS A 239 -10.37 -8.82 3.94
C HIS A 239 -11.84 -8.71 3.55
N SER A 240 -12.73 -8.53 4.53
CA SER A 240 -14.18 -8.34 4.34
C SER A 240 -14.60 -6.88 4.50
N VAL A 241 -15.82 -6.57 4.01
CA VAL A 241 -16.47 -5.28 4.23
C VAL A 241 -16.65 -5.04 5.73
N GLU A 242 -17.04 -6.08 6.48
CA GLU A 242 -17.21 -6.03 7.93
C GLU A 242 -15.91 -5.72 8.67
N ASP A 243 -14.77 -6.29 8.25
CA ASP A 243 -13.47 -5.98 8.86
C ASP A 243 -13.11 -4.50 8.68
N ALA A 244 -13.29 -3.98 7.47
CA ALA A 244 -13.00 -2.59 7.14
C ALA A 244 -13.94 -1.64 7.90
N LEU A 245 -15.22 -1.98 7.98
CA LEU A 245 -16.23 -1.23 8.73
C LEU A 245 -15.93 -1.23 10.24
N ALA A 246 -15.63 -2.39 10.82
CA ALA A 246 -15.28 -2.49 12.23
C ALA A 246 -14.04 -1.66 12.56
N LEU A 247 -13.01 -1.71 11.70
CA LEU A 247 -11.82 -0.89 11.83
C LEU A 247 -12.17 0.61 11.76
N PHE A 248 -12.94 1.02 10.76
CA PHE A 248 -13.38 2.40 10.54
C PHE A 248 -14.14 2.97 11.74
N LEU A 249 -15.16 2.26 12.22
CA LEU A 249 -16.05 2.73 13.29
C LEU A 249 -15.36 2.82 14.65
N THR A 250 -14.37 1.96 14.92
CA THR A 250 -13.75 1.86 16.24
C THR A 250 -12.31 2.39 16.28
N SER A 251 -11.95 3.30 15.38
CA SER A 251 -10.64 3.99 15.33
C SER A 251 -10.78 5.44 14.85
N GLY A 252 -9.70 6.23 14.89
CA GLY A 252 -9.62 7.60 14.38
C GLY A 252 -9.58 7.74 12.86
N LEU A 253 -10.05 6.74 12.10
CA LEU A 253 -10.23 6.90 10.66
C LEU A 253 -11.33 7.93 10.37
N ASP A 254 -11.05 8.84 9.44
CA ASP A 254 -11.98 9.89 9.04
C ASP A 254 -12.96 9.40 7.96
N LEU A 255 -12.43 8.61 7.01
CA LEU A 255 -13.17 8.12 5.85
C LEU A 255 -12.94 6.62 5.66
N LEU A 256 -13.96 5.95 5.15
CA LEU A 256 -13.86 4.61 4.60
C LEU A 256 -14.30 4.66 3.14
N VAL A 257 -13.43 4.18 2.26
CA VAL A 257 -13.68 4.09 0.83
C VAL A 257 -13.67 2.62 0.44
N ILE A 258 -14.76 2.15 -0.14
CA ILE A 258 -14.91 0.78 -0.68
C ILE A 258 -15.42 0.87 -2.11
N ASP A 259 -14.61 0.43 -3.06
CA ASP A 259 -14.86 0.65 -4.49
C ASP A 259 -15.19 2.13 -4.75
N ASP A 260 -16.35 2.45 -5.32
CA ASP A 260 -16.78 3.82 -5.66
C ASP A 260 -17.52 4.54 -4.51
N TRP A 261 -17.63 3.90 -3.34
CA TRP A 261 -18.40 4.41 -2.22
C TRP A 261 -17.51 5.07 -1.18
N LEU A 262 -17.87 6.28 -0.80
CA LEU A 262 -17.25 7.04 0.28
C LEU A 262 -18.21 7.09 1.47
N LEU A 263 -17.73 6.60 2.62
CA LEU A 263 -18.47 6.50 3.86
C LEU A 263 -17.87 7.42 4.92
N ARG A 264 -18.75 8.14 5.63
CA ARG A 264 -18.42 9.03 6.75
C ARG A 264 -19.21 8.59 7.98
N LYS A 265 -18.59 8.74 9.16
CA LYS A 265 -19.30 8.59 10.44
C LYS A 265 -20.36 9.67 10.52
N SER A 266 -21.58 9.29 10.90
CA SER A 266 -22.63 10.23 11.25
C SER A 266 -22.18 11.00 12.50
N GLY A 267 -22.22 12.32 12.43
CA GLY A 267 -21.81 13.22 13.51
C GLY A 267 -22.73 13.13 14.73
#